data_AF-A0A1V4FME1-F1
#
_entry.id   AF-A0A1V4FME1-F1
#
_cell.length_a   1.000
_cell.length_b   1.000
_cell.length_c   1.000
_cell.angle_alpha   90.00
_cell.angle_beta   90.00
_cell.angle_gamma   90.00
#
_symmetry.space_group_name_H-M   'P 1'
#
loop_
_entity.id
_entity.type
_entity.pdbx_description
1 polymer ?
#
loop_
_entity_poly.entity_id
_entity_poly.type
_entity_poly.pdbx_seq_one_letter_code
_entity_poly.pdbx_strand_id
1 'polypeptide(L)'
;DGRYFNRVVNSMIILDLMLGYDQELRATYNFIQSLKHAYNQRDFTTFFQLLKLRPDSVSHYTIHRCQFLARYKEGIKRGFETKFSNGRTEGINNRIKTIKRVACGYRYFTAFKTRIYLIIGHQIQTN
;
A
#
# COMPACT_ATOMS: atom_id res chain seq x y z
N ASP A 1 -33.05 -11.16 -16.05
CA ASP A 1 -31.82 -11.12 -15.24
C ASP A 1 -30.58 -11.02 -16.12
N GLY A 2 -30.08 -9.79 -16.28
CA GLY A 2 -29.00 -9.46 -17.22
C GLY A 2 -27.63 -9.91 -16.72
N ARG A 3 -27.06 -10.93 -17.37
CA ARG A 3 -25.63 -11.18 -17.26
C ARG A 3 -24.92 -10.16 -18.15
N TYR A 4 -24.13 -9.28 -17.55
CA TYR A 4 -23.34 -8.27 -18.28
C TYR A 4 -22.29 -8.89 -19.23
N PHE A 5 -21.96 -10.18 -19.05
CA PHE A 5 -21.03 -10.91 -19.91
C PHE A 5 -21.63 -12.25 -20.34
N ASN A 6 -21.61 -12.52 -21.65
CA ASN A 6 -22.09 -13.76 -22.26
C ASN A 6 -21.04 -14.91 -22.23
N ARG A 7 -20.04 -14.82 -21.34
CA ARG A 7 -18.96 -15.81 -21.20
C ARG A 7 -18.49 -15.90 -19.75
N VAL A 8 -17.83 -17.00 -19.40
CA VAL A 8 -17.11 -17.11 -18.11
C VAL A 8 -16.01 -16.06 -18.09
N VAL A 9 -16.03 -15.20 -17.09
CA VAL A 9 -15.04 -14.14 -16.88
C VAL A 9 -14.28 -14.40 -15.59
N ASN A 10 -12.97 -14.16 -15.61
CA ASN A 10 -12.13 -14.13 -14.43
C ASN A 10 -11.54 -12.72 -14.26
N SER A 11 -10.83 -12.48 -13.16
CA SER A 11 -10.25 -11.17 -12.85
C SER A 11 -9.28 -10.67 -13.93
N MET A 12 -8.53 -11.56 -14.59
CA MET A 12 -7.61 -11.20 -15.67
C MET A 12 -8.37 -10.74 -16.92
N ILE A 13 -9.42 -11.47 -17.33
CA ILE A 13 -10.25 -11.08 -18.47
C ILE A 13 -10.92 -9.72 -18.23
N ILE A 14 -11.43 -9.49 -17.02
CA ILE A 14 -12.05 -8.21 -16.66
C ILE A 14 -11.01 -7.08 -16.71
N LEU A 15 -9.80 -7.33 -16.18
CA LEU A 15 -8.71 -6.37 -16.24
C LEU A 15 -8.34 -6.05 -17.70
N ASP A 16 -8.09 -7.06 -18.52
CA ASP A 16 -7.73 -6.88 -19.93
C ASP A 16 -8.80 -6.10 -20.70
N LEU A 17 -10.08 -6.36 -20.42
CA LEU A 17 -11.18 -5.59 -20.96
C LEU A 17 -11.09 -4.12 -20.52
N MET A 18 -10.97 -3.85 -19.22
CA MET A 18 -10.84 -2.48 -18.68
C MET A 18 -9.65 -1.72 -19.27
N LEU A 19 -8.48 -2.37 -19.38
CA LEU A 19 -7.29 -1.77 -19.98
C LEU A 19 -7.40 -1.63 -21.51
N GLY A 20 -8.26 -2.43 -22.16
CA GLY A 20 -8.60 -2.28 -23.57
C GLY A 20 -9.48 -1.06 -23.84
N TYR A 21 -10.36 -0.70 -22.90
CA TYR A 21 -11.29 0.42 -23.05
C TYR A 21 -10.66 1.80 -22.82
N ASP A 22 -9.68 1.91 -21.92
CA ASP A 22 -9.12 3.20 -21.51
C ASP A 22 -7.58 3.20 -21.60
N GLN A 23 -7.05 4.06 -22.47
CA GLN A 23 -5.62 4.18 -22.73
C GLN A 23 -4.84 4.79 -21.55
N GLU A 24 -5.41 5.78 -20.85
CA GLU A 24 -4.79 6.39 -19.66
C GLU A 24 -4.72 5.36 -18.53
N LEU A 25 -5.79 4.61 -18.32
CA LEU A 25 -5.86 3.54 -17.35
C LEU A 25 -4.82 2.46 -17.65
N ARG A 26 -4.70 2.03 -18.91
CA ARG A 26 -3.69 1.06 -19.34
C ARG A 26 -2.27 1.54 -19.11
N ALA A 27 -1.96 2.77 -19.51
CA ALA A 27 -0.64 3.36 -19.30
C ALA A 27 -0.31 3.48 -17.81
N THR A 28 -1.28 3.95 -17.01
CA THR A 28 -1.14 4.08 -15.55
C THR A 28 -0.95 2.73 -14.87
N TYR A 29 -1.73 1.72 -15.26
CA TYR A 29 -1.59 0.36 -14.76
C TYR A 29 -0.19 -0.18 -15.04
N ASN A 30 0.25 -0.14 -16.30
CA ASN A 30 1.57 -0.63 -16.70
C ASN A 30 2.69 0.09 -15.95
N PHE A 31 2.60 1.40 -15.78
CA PHE A 31 3.58 2.18 -15.03
C PHE A 31 3.65 1.77 -13.55
N ILE A 32 2.51 1.58 -12.89
CA ILE A 32 2.45 1.08 -11.51
C ILE A 32 3.00 -0.35 -11.41
N GLN A 33 2.74 -1.21 -12.40
CA GLN A 33 3.29 -2.56 -12.42
C GLN A 33 4.81 -2.56 -12.58
N SER A 34 5.38 -1.65 -13.39
CA SER A 34 6.84 -1.45 -13.48
C SER A 34 7.44 -1.02 -12.15
N LEU A 35 6.79 -0.09 -11.43
CA LEU A 35 7.22 0.31 -10.08
C LEU A 35 7.17 -0.88 -9.10
N LYS A 36 6.07 -1.64 -9.07
CA LYS A 36 5.96 -2.83 -8.22
C LYS A 36 7.01 -3.89 -8.56
N HIS A 37 7.28 -4.10 -9.85
CA HIS A 37 8.27 -5.05 -10.30
C HIS A 37 9.66 -4.67 -9.77
N ALA A 38 10.09 -3.42 -9.98
CA ALA A 38 11.37 -2.92 -9.46
C ALA A 38 11.46 -3.03 -7.93
N TYR A 39 10.36 -2.73 -7.22
CA TYR A 39 10.29 -2.92 -5.77
C TYR A 39 10.47 -4.39 -5.34
N ASN A 40 9.76 -5.31 -5.99
CA ASN A 40 9.83 -6.74 -5.69
C ASN A 40 11.22 -7.32 -5.97
N GLN A 41 11.89 -6.86 -7.02
CA GLN A 41 13.27 -7.24 -7.35
C GLN A 41 14.33 -6.55 -6.48
N ARG A 42 13.91 -5.71 -5.52
CA ARG A 42 14.80 -4.87 -4.71
C ARG A 42 15.73 -3.97 -5.56
N ASP A 43 15.32 -3.61 -6.77
CA ASP A 43 16.05 -2.70 -7.64
C ASP A 43 15.67 -1.24 -7.35
N PHE A 44 16.37 -0.67 -6.37
CA PHE A 44 16.17 0.73 -5.97
C PHE A 44 16.47 1.72 -7.10
N THR A 45 17.48 1.43 -7.93
CA THR A 45 17.92 2.34 -8.99
C THR A 45 16.83 2.51 -10.03
N THR A 46 16.31 1.40 -10.56
CA THR A 46 15.21 1.42 -11.53
C THR A 46 13.95 2.00 -10.91
N PHE A 47 13.61 1.60 -9.68
CA PHE A 47 12.43 2.14 -9.00
C PHE A 47 12.47 3.67 -8.88
N PHE A 48 13.61 4.22 -8.47
CA PHE A 48 13.75 5.66 -8.28
C PHE A 48 13.84 6.43 -9.61
N GLN A 49 14.40 5.83 -10.66
CA GLN A 49 14.32 6.38 -12.02
C GLN A 49 12.87 6.47 -12.49
N LEU A 50 12.08 5.40 -12.33
CA LEU A 50 10.66 5.38 -12.67
C LEU A 50 9.89 6.47 -11.93
N LEU A 51 10.12 6.68 -10.62
CA LEU A 51 9.46 7.75 -9.84
C LEU A 51 9.71 9.17 -10.39
N LYS A 52 10.81 9.39 -11.12
CA LYS A 52 11.14 10.70 -11.71
C LYS A 52 10.50 10.91 -13.08
N LEU A 53 10.07 9.86 -13.77
CA LEU A 53 9.47 9.96 -15.09
C LEU A 53 8.13 10.70 -15.05
N ARG A 54 7.84 11.44 -16.13
CA ARG A 54 6.60 12.20 -16.32
C ARG A 54 5.96 11.86 -17.67
N PRO A 55 5.57 10.61 -17.91
CA PRO A 55 4.87 10.25 -19.14
C PRO A 55 3.50 10.92 -19.19
N ASP A 56 3.21 11.62 -20.28
CA ASP A 56 1.94 12.33 -20.49
C ASP A 56 0.72 11.41 -20.56
N SER A 57 0.95 10.12 -20.86
CA SER A 57 -0.10 9.10 -20.95
C SER A 57 -0.52 8.52 -19.60
N VAL A 58 0.22 8.81 -18.52
CA VAL A 58 -0.10 8.31 -17.16
C VAL A 58 -0.91 9.36 -16.42
N SER A 59 -1.88 8.89 -15.64
CA SER A 59 -2.75 9.76 -14.86
C SER A 59 -1.99 10.76 -14.00
N HIS A 60 -2.44 12.02 -14.08
CA HIS A 60 -1.90 13.13 -13.30
C HIS A 60 -1.82 12.81 -11.80
N TYR A 61 -2.82 12.12 -11.24
CA TYR A 61 -2.82 11.71 -9.83
C TYR A 61 -1.66 10.77 -9.48
N THR A 62 -1.34 9.83 -10.38
CA THR A 62 -0.22 8.89 -10.20
C THR A 62 1.11 9.62 -10.27
N ILE A 63 1.26 10.55 -11.21
CA ILE A 63 2.44 11.40 -11.33
C ILE A 63 2.67 12.23 -10.07
N HIS A 64 1.63 12.89 -9.56
CA HIS A 64 1.72 13.67 -8.32
C HIS A 64 2.12 12.80 -7.11
N ARG A 65 1.57 11.57 -7.00
CA ARG A 65 1.99 10.62 -5.95
C ARG A 65 3.46 10.23 -6.10
N CYS A 66 3.94 10.00 -7.31
CA CYS A 66 5.35 9.67 -7.55
C CYS A 66 6.28 10.83 -7.18
N GLN A 67 5.88 12.08 -7.49
CA GLN A 67 6.60 13.28 -7.07
C GLN A 67 6.68 13.39 -5.55
N PHE A 68 5.57 13.16 -4.85
CA PHE A 68 5.54 13.15 -3.40
C PHE A 68 6.48 12.08 -2.83
N LEU A 69 6.42 10.85 -3.33
CA LEU A 69 7.29 9.74 -2.91
C LEU A 69 8.78 10.05 -3.14
N ALA A 70 9.12 10.68 -4.26
CA ALA A 70 10.50 11.02 -4.59
C ALA A 70 11.18 11.93 -3.55
N ARG A 71 10.40 12.69 -2.74
CA ARG A 71 10.91 13.52 -1.64
C ARG A 71 11.52 12.68 -0.50
N TYR A 72 11.11 11.42 -0.36
CA TYR A 72 11.52 10.52 0.73
C TYR A 72 12.59 9.52 0.30
N LYS A 73 13.47 9.90 -0.65
CA LYS A 73 14.48 9.02 -1.26
C LYS A 73 15.25 8.17 -0.26
N GLU A 74 15.83 8.78 0.76
CA GLU A 74 16.68 8.08 1.73
C GLU A 74 15.90 7.07 2.57
N GLY A 75 14.66 7.40 2.95
CA GLY A 75 13.77 6.48 3.66
C GLY A 75 13.36 5.29 2.78
N ILE A 76 13.05 5.55 1.52
CA ILE A 76 12.73 4.51 0.54
C ILE A 76 13.94 3.61 0.32
N LYS A 77 15.14 4.18 0.12
CA LYS A 77 16.38 3.42 -0.07
C LYS A 77 16.64 2.45 1.08
N ARG A 78 16.52 2.92 2.32
CA ARG A 78 16.64 2.06 3.51
C ARG A 78 15.60 0.94 3.51
N GLY A 79 14.38 1.21 3.05
CA GLY A 79 13.33 0.19 2.89
C GLY A 79 13.71 -0.92 1.89
N PHE A 80 14.44 -0.58 0.83
CA PHE A 80 14.96 -1.56 -0.14
C PHE A 80 16.09 -2.41 0.44
N GLU A 81 16.98 -1.82 1.24
CA GLU A 81 18.12 -2.50 1.87
C GLU A 81 17.70 -3.38 3.07
N THR A 82 16.61 -3.01 3.72
CA THR A 82 16.16 -3.66 4.96
C THR A 82 15.39 -4.96 4.68
N LYS A 83 15.70 -6.01 5.46
CA LYS A 83 14.98 -7.31 5.44
C LYS A 83 13.75 -7.34 6.36
N PHE A 84 13.64 -6.40 7.29
CA PHE A 84 12.49 -6.32 8.20
C PHE A 84 11.21 -5.99 7.42
N SER A 85 10.13 -6.70 7.75
CA SER A 85 8.80 -6.38 7.24
C SER A 85 8.11 -5.36 8.14
N ASN A 86 7.20 -4.58 7.57
CA ASN A 86 6.31 -3.72 8.34
C ASN A 86 5.26 -4.51 9.15
N GLY A 87 5.24 -5.84 9.06
CA GLY A 87 4.20 -6.70 9.62
C GLY A 87 4.05 -6.55 11.15
N ARG A 88 5.15 -6.41 11.88
CA ARG A 88 5.09 -6.18 13.34
C ARG A 88 4.41 -4.86 13.68
N THR A 89 4.80 -3.78 13.00
CA THR A 89 4.22 -2.45 13.18
C THR A 89 2.75 -2.41 12.77
N GLU A 90 2.40 -3.03 11.65
CA GLU A 90 1.02 -3.16 11.18
C GLU A 90 0.15 -3.97 12.14
N GLY A 91 0.68 -5.08 12.67
CA GLY A 91 0.01 -5.91 13.67
C GLY A 91 -0.31 -5.13 14.95
N ILE A 92 0.67 -4.40 15.47
CA ILE A 92 0.50 -3.51 16.63
C ILE A 92 -0.56 -2.44 16.34
N ASN A 93 -0.48 -1.77 15.19
CA ASN A 93 -1.43 -0.73 14.80
C ASN A 93 -2.86 -1.28 14.67
N ASN A 94 -3.03 -2.47 14.10
CA ASN A 94 -4.35 -3.11 13.98
C ASN A 94 -4.91 -3.53 15.34
N ARG A 95 -4.08 -3.99 16.27
CA ARG A 95 -4.48 -4.27 17.65
C ARG A 95 -4.95 -2.99 18.35
N ILE A 96 -4.18 -1.89 18.25
CA ILE A 96 -4.56 -0.59 18.81
C ILE A 96 -5.90 -0.10 18.23
N LYS A 97 -6.08 -0.19 16.91
CA LYS A 97 -7.34 0.17 16.25
C LYS A 97 -8.51 -0.67 16.77
N THR A 98 -8.29 -1.96 17.01
CA THR A 98 -9.31 -2.86 17.55
C THR A 98 -9.68 -2.49 18.98
N ILE A 99 -8.68 -2.23 19.84
CA ILE A 99 -8.89 -1.74 21.21
C ILE A 99 -9.70 -0.44 21.18
N LYS A 100 -9.37 0.48 20.27
CA LYS A 100 -10.09 1.75 20.08
C LYS A 100 -11.56 1.56 19.73
N ARG A 101 -11.89 0.60 18.86
CA ARG A 101 -13.29 0.35 18.41
C ARG A 101 -14.19 -0.20 19.53
N VAL A 102 -13.64 -1.02 20.42
CA VAL A 102 -14.42 -1.72 21.47
C VAL A 102 -14.50 -0.97 22.79
N ALA A 103 -14.13 0.31 22.81
CA ALA A 103 -14.14 1.07 24.03
C ALA A 103 -15.19 2.16 23.99
N CYS A 104 -16.12 2.06 24.92
CA CYS A 104 -17.15 3.04 25.15
C CYS A 104 -16.55 4.20 25.97
N GLY A 105 -16.18 5.29 25.31
CA GLY A 105 -15.87 6.57 25.95
C GLY A 105 -14.46 6.70 26.54
N TYR A 106 -13.57 7.36 25.80
CA TYR A 106 -12.20 7.67 26.26
C TYR A 106 -12.06 9.11 26.73
N ARG A 107 -12.81 9.49 27.77
CA ARG A 107 -12.62 10.81 28.41
C ARG A 107 -11.20 10.99 28.99
N TYR A 108 -10.43 9.89 29.10
CA TYR A 108 -9.04 9.89 29.57
C TYR A 108 -8.12 9.08 28.66
N PHE A 109 -7.22 9.77 27.94
CA PHE A 109 -6.17 9.16 27.12
C PHE A 109 -5.26 8.21 27.93
N THR A 110 -5.03 8.53 29.21
CA THR A 110 -4.24 7.69 30.12
C THR A 110 -4.82 6.28 30.23
N ALA A 111 -6.14 6.14 30.40
CA ALA A 111 -6.78 4.83 30.49
C ALA A 111 -6.68 4.04 29.17
N PHE A 112 -6.77 4.71 28.03
CA PHE A 112 -6.55 4.08 26.72
C PHE A 112 -5.11 3.56 26.58
N LYS A 113 -4.13 4.39 26.96
CA LYS A 113 -2.71 4.03 26.90
C LYS A 113 -2.39 2.86 27.81
N THR A 114 -2.91 2.85 29.05
CA THR A 114 -2.76 1.72 29.99
C THR A 114 -3.34 0.43 29.41
N ARG A 115 -4.54 0.48 28.81
CA ARG A 115 -5.15 -0.69 28.17
C ARG A 115 -4.32 -1.22 27.01
N ILE A 116 -3.73 -0.33 26.19
CA ILE A 116 -2.80 -0.73 25.13
C ILE A 116 -1.58 -1.46 25.72
N TYR A 117 -0.95 -0.89 26.76
CA TYR A 117 0.23 -1.51 27.37
C TYR A 117 -0.09 -2.86 28.01
N LEU A 118 -1.23 -3.02 28.68
CA LEU A 118 -1.62 -4.30 29.26
C LEU A 118 -1.82 -5.38 28.18
N ILE A 119 -2.55 -5.06 27.11
CA ILE A 119 -2.89 -6.03 26.07
C ILE A 119 -1.68 -6.36 25.19
N ILE A 120 -0.89 -5.36 24.82
CA ILE A 120 0.27 -5.55 23.93
C ILE A 120 1.49 -6.02 24.72
N GLY A 121 1.76 -5.43 25.88
CA GLY A 121 2.91 -5.75 26.72
C GLY A 121 2.88 -7.19 27.25
N HIS A 122 1.72 -7.68 27.68
CA HIS A 122 1.55 -9.08 28.08
C HIS A 122 1.87 -10.05 26.92
N GLN A 123 1.59 -9.68 25.67
CA GLN A 123 1.85 -10.54 24.51
C GLN A 123 3.30 -10.51 24.03
N ILE A 124 4.06 -9.46 24.34
CA ILE A 124 5.50 -9.42 24.06
C ILE A 124 6.25 -10.32 25.03
N GLN A 125 5.76 -10.51 26.26
CA GLN A 125 6.38 -11.38 27.26
C GLN A 125 6.08 -12.88 27.06
N THR A 126 5.00 -13.21 26.35
CA THR A 126 4.58 -14.60 26.08
C THR A 126 5.06 -15.14 24.73
N ASN A 127 5.79 -14.35 23.95
CA ASN A 127 6.44 -14.75 22.69
C ASN A 127 7.95 -14.66 22.84
#